data_AF-A0A521CGA8-F1
#
_entry.id   AF-A0A521CGA8-F1
#
_cell.length_a   1.000
_cell.length_b   1.000
_cell.length_c   1.000
_cell.angle_alpha   90.00
_cell.angle_beta   90.00
_cell.angle_gamma   90.00
#
_symmetry.space_group_name_H-M   'P 1'
#
loop_
_entity.id
_entity.type
_entity.pdbx_description
1 polymer ?
#
loop_
_entity_poly.entity_id
_entity_poly.type
_entity_poly.pdbx_seq_one_letter_code
_entity_poly.pdbx_strand_id
1 'polypeptide(L)'
;MSNGFDLDAFEADLEDTLQRGCEAFRGKYRKELNELAGLSRSEIDAITPGITDLEKYDELMTVVKEASRVNLSQAQLKRIVEDLGSTAVVIARKVPSLGSFI
;
A
#
# COMPACT_ATOMS: atom_id res chain seq x y z
N MET A 1 -34.84 -21.34 4.79
CA MET A 1 -33.56 -21.33 4.05
C MET A 1 -32.57 -20.54 4.90
N SER A 2 -31.72 -21.22 5.65
CA SER A 2 -30.68 -20.55 6.45
C SER A 2 -29.57 -20.14 5.50
N ASN A 3 -29.34 -18.84 5.32
CA ASN A 3 -28.10 -18.35 4.73
C ASN A 3 -26.99 -18.58 5.78
N GLY A 4 -26.45 -19.79 5.79
CA GLY A 4 -25.29 -20.11 6.61
C GLY A 4 -24.10 -19.31 6.09
N PHE A 5 -23.62 -18.37 6.90
CA PHE A 5 -22.31 -17.78 6.70
C PHE A 5 -21.29 -18.93 6.79
N ASP A 6 -20.70 -19.28 5.65
CA ASP A 6 -19.71 -20.34 5.56
C ASP A 6 -18.41 -19.83 6.15
N LEU A 7 -18.23 -20.09 7.45
CA LEU A 7 -17.10 -19.58 8.22
C LEU A 7 -15.78 -20.17 7.70
N ASP A 8 -15.80 -21.41 7.21
CA ASP A 8 -14.62 -22.08 6.66
C ASP A 8 -14.16 -21.41 5.35
N ALA A 9 -15.10 -21.03 4.48
CA ALA A 9 -14.78 -20.27 3.26
C ALA A 9 -14.23 -18.88 3.57
N PHE A 10 -14.75 -18.21 4.61
CA PHE A 10 -14.26 -16.91 5.05
C PHE A 10 -12.87 -17.00 5.69
N GLU A 11 -12.61 -18.01 6.53
CA GLU A 11 -11.29 -18.23 7.14
C GLU A 11 -10.24 -18.57 6.07
N ALA A 12 -10.59 -19.36 5.05
CA ALA A 12 -9.68 -19.66 3.94
C ALA A 12 -9.36 -18.41 3.09
N ASP A 13 -10.35 -17.57 2.79
CA ASP A 13 -10.13 -16.31 2.06
C ASP A 13 -9.31 -15.31 2.90
N LEU A 14 -9.52 -15.29 4.22
CA LEU A 14 -8.75 -14.48 5.15
C LEU A 14 -7.29 -14.97 5.25
N GLU A 15 -7.08 -16.27 5.42
CA GLU A 15 -5.73 -16.86 5.53
C GLU A 15 -4.94 -16.64 4.24
N ASP A 16 -5.57 -16.83 3.09
CA ASP A 16 -4.95 -16.60 1.80
C ASP A 16 -4.70 -15.10 1.54
N THR A 17 -5.62 -14.21 1.93
CA THR A 17 -5.38 -12.75 1.90
C THR A 17 -4.22 -12.34 2.82
N LEU A 18 -4.16 -12.91 4.03
CA LEU A 18 -3.08 -12.67 4.99
C LEU A 18 -1.74 -13.24 4.50
N GLN A 19 -1.74 -14.40 3.85
CA GLN A 19 -0.55 -15.03 3.29
C GLN A 19 -0.03 -14.25 2.08
N ARG A 20 -0.90 -13.87 1.13
CA ARG A 20 -0.55 -12.97 0.02
C ARG A 20 -0.04 -11.62 0.52
N GLY A 21 -0.66 -11.09 1.58
CA GLY A 21 -0.18 -9.91 2.29
C GLY A 21 1.24 -10.12 2.85
N CYS A 22 1.47 -11.22 3.57
CA CYS A 22 2.76 -11.55 4.16
C CYS A 22 3.87 -11.74 3.12
N GLU A 23 3.57 -12.31 1.95
CA GLU A 23 4.53 -12.41 0.84
C GLU A 23 4.87 -11.04 0.25
N ALA A 24 3.88 -10.16 0.06
CA ALA A 24 4.13 -8.77 -0.35
C ALA A 24 5.00 -8.02 0.67
N PHE A 25 4.79 -8.30 1.97
CA PHE A 25 5.61 -7.84 3.09
C PHE A 25 6.93 -8.63 3.27
N ARG A 26 7.22 -9.68 2.50
CA ARG A 26 8.55 -10.34 2.45
C ARG A 26 9.36 -9.94 1.22
N GLY A 27 8.73 -9.26 0.26
CA GLY A 27 9.34 -8.82 -0.99
C GLY A 27 10.25 -7.59 -0.86
N LYS A 28 10.77 -7.16 -2.01
CA LYS A 28 11.79 -6.11 -2.17
C LYS A 28 11.46 -4.79 -1.47
N TYR A 29 10.17 -4.44 -1.37
CA TYR A 29 9.70 -3.17 -0.80
C TYR A 29 9.06 -3.32 0.59
N ARG A 30 9.43 -4.37 1.34
CA ARG A 30 8.92 -4.60 2.70
C ARG A 30 9.05 -3.39 3.61
N LYS A 31 10.19 -2.69 3.54
CA LYS A 31 10.47 -1.56 4.44
C LYS A 31 9.52 -0.39 4.12
N GLU A 32 9.36 -0.10 2.85
CA GLU A 32 8.48 0.90 2.28
C GLU A 32 7.02 0.62 2.66
N LEU A 33 6.58 -0.64 2.57
CA LEU A 33 5.23 -1.05 2.96
C LEU A 33 4.96 -0.92 4.46
N ASN A 34 5.93 -1.28 5.30
CA ASN A 34 5.79 -1.12 6.75
C ASN A 34 5.75 0.36 7.16
N GLU A 35 6.57 1.19 6.52
CA GLU A 35 6.58 2.63 6.78
C GLU A 35 5.30 3.30 6.28
N LEU A 36 4.78 2.90 5.10
CA LEU A 36 3.47 3.34 4.62
C LEU A 36 2.37 2.94 5.61
N ALA A 37 2.33 1.66 6.03
CA ALA A 37 1.32 1.15 6.96
C ALA A 37 1.40 1.80 8.35
N GLY A 38 2.56 2.35 8.72
CA GLY A 38 2.78 3.08 9.96
C GLY A 38 2.29 4.53 9.92
N LEU A 39 1.93 5.08 8.76
CA LEU A 39 1.35 6.42 8.67
C LEU A 39 -0.03 6.43 9.32
N SER A 40 -0.19 7.29 10.32
CA SER A 40 -1.49 7.51 10.95
C SER A 40 -2.41 8.34 10.03
N ARG A 41 -3.72 8.15 10.17
CA ARG A 41 -4.70 8.96 9.44
C ARG A 41 -4.51 10.46 9.66
N SER A 42 -4.15 10.88 10.87
CA SER A 42 -3.82 12.27 11.18
C SER A 42 -2.59 12.79 10.42
N GLU A 43 -1.59 11.94 10.15
CA GLU A 43 -0.44 12.30 9.33
C GLU A 43 -0.81 12.42 7.85
N ILE A 44 -1.72 11.56 7.36
CA ILE A 44 -2.24 11.62 5.99
C ILE A 44 -3.09 12.89 5.81
N ASP A 45 -4.04 13.15 6.72
CA ASP A 45 -4.92 14.33 6.68
C ASP A 45 -4.13 15.65 6.83
N ALA A 46 -2.99 15.63 7.53
CA ALA A 46 -2.11 16.79 7.64
C ALA A 46 -1.36 17.11 6.33
N ILE A 47 -1.20 16.13 5.44
CA ILE A 47 -0.52 16.31 4.13
C ILE A 47 -1.47 16.96 3.15
N THR A 48 -2.72 16.50 3.12
CA THR A 48 -3.76 17.08 2.28
C THR A 48 -5.09 16.86 3.02
N PRO A 49 -5.80 17.94 3.38
CA PRO A 49 -7.06 17.82 4.11
C PRO A 49 -8.19 17.47 3.14
N GLY A 50 -8.71 16.25 3.21
CA GLY A 50 -9.77 15.81 2.31
C GLY A 50 -10.01 14.30 2.32
N ILE A 51 -10.92 13.87 1.44
CA ILE A 51 -11.31 12.47 1.26
C ILE A 51 -10.44 11.78 0.20
N THR A 52 -9.91 12.56 -0.75
CA THR A 52 -9.06 12.12 -1.85
C THR A 52 -7.71 11.57 -1.36
N ASP A 53 -7.32 11.90 -0.13
CA ASP A 53 -6.01 11.62 0.43
C ASP A 53 -5.90 10.18 0.92
N LEU A 54 -7.01 9.62 1.38
CA LEU A 54 -7.11 8.21 1.73
C LEU A 54 -7.18 7.34 0.49
N GLU A 55 -7.88 7.77 -0.56
CA GLU A 55 -7.90 7.07 -1.85
C GLU A 55 -6.51 7.02 -2.46
N LYS A 56 -5.77 8.14 -2.46
CA LYS A 56 -4.40 8.20 -2.99
C LYS A 56 -3.40 7.45 -2.13
N TYR A 57 -3.59 7.41 -0.82
CA TYR A 57 -2.81 6.56 0.07
C TYR A 57 -3.03 5.08 -0.22
N ASP A 58 -4.28 4.65 -0.41
CA ASP A 58 -4.62 3.24 -0.70
C ASP A 58 -4.10 2.81 -2.09
N GLU A 59 -4.26 3.67 -3.10
CA GLU A 59 -3.67 3.46 -4.43
C GLU A 59 -2.14 3.33 -4.35
N LEU A 60 -1.47 4.22 -3.60
CA LEU A 60 -0.02 4.16 -3.39
C LEU A 60 0.39 2.86 -2.70
N MET A 61 -0.32 2.45 -1.65
CA MET A 61 -0.09 1.20 -0.94
C MET A 61 -0.19 0.00 -1.89
N THR A 62 -1.23 -0.01 -2.73
CA THR A 62 -1.44 -1.07 -3.73
C THR A 62 -0.31 -1.11 -4.74
N VAL A 63 0.12 0.04 -5.27
CA VAL A 63 1.24 0.12 -6.22
C VAL A 63 2.53 -0.41 -5.61
N VAL A 64 2.86 -0.06 -4.36
CA VAL A 64 4.09 -0.55 -3.71
C VAL A 64 4.01 -2.05 -3.43
N LYS A 65 2.84 -2.58 -3.07
CA LYS A 65 2.63 -4.04 -2.90
C LYS A 65 2.85 -4.78 -4.21
N GLU A 66 2.26 -4.28 -5.30
CA GLU A 66 2.40 -4.87 -6.62
C GLU A 66 3.83 -4.77 -7.15
N ALA A 67 4.50 -3.64 -6.93
CA ALA A 67 5.91 -3.46 -7.24
C ALA A 67 6.80 -4.47 -6.49
N SER A 68 6.46 -4.78 -5.25
CA SER A 68 7.13 -5.81 -4.43
C SER A 68 6.92 -7.20 -5.03
N ARG A 69 5.67 -7.50 -5.42
CA ARG A 69 5.26 -8.80 -6.00
C ARG A 69 5.95 -9.09 -7.33
N VAL A 70 6.02 -8.10 -8.22
CA VAL A 70 6.61 -8.25 -9.56
C VAL A 70 8.09 -7.83 -9.64
N ASN A 71 8.71 -7.53 -8.49
CA ASN A 71 10.12 -7.12 -8.39
C ASN A 71 10.49 -5.90 -9.28
N LEU A 72 9.62 -4.88 -9.33
CA LEU A 72 9.93 -3.65 -10.07
C LEU A 72 11.23 -2.99 -9.58
N SER A 73 11.85 -2.22 -10.46
CA SER A 73 12.96 -1.33 -10.08
C SER A 73 12.44 -0.05 -9.41
N GLN A 74 13.29 0.60 -8.61
CA GLN A 74 12.95 1.88 -7.97
C GLN A 74 12.59 2.96 -9.00
N ALA A 75 13.25 2.98 -10.16
CA ALA A 75 12.95 3.93 -11.23
C ALA A 75 11.56 3.68 -11.86
N GLN A 76 11.15 2.43 -12.00
CA GLN A 76 9.80 2.09 -12.47
C GLN A 76 8.75 2.45 -11.43
N LEU A 77 8.99 2.09 -10.16
CA LEU A 77 8.09 2.44 -9.06
C LEU A 77 7.93 3.97 -8.96
N LYS A 78 9.02 4.73 -9.07
CA LYS A 78 8.99 6.19 -9.10
C LYS A 78 8.04 6.73 -10.16
N ARG A 79 8.17 6.28 -11.42
CA ARG A 79 7.29 6.74 -12.50
C ARG A 79 5.81 6.44 -12.22
N ILE A 80 5.50 5.26 -11.69
CA ILE A 80 4.12 4.90 -11.36
C ILE A 80 3.58 5.79 -10.23
N VAL A 81 4.40 6.13 -9.23
CA VAL A 81 4.03 7.05 -8.15
C VAL A 81 3.85 8.48 -8.66
N GLU A 82 4.67 8.92 -9.63
CA GLU A 82 4.49 10.21 -10.30
C GLU A 82 3.19 10.25 -11.13
N ASP A 83 2.87 9.15 -11.84
CA ASP A 83 1.65 9.00 -12.64
C ASP A 83 0.37 8.92 -11.77
N LEU A 84 0.47 8.40 -10.54
CA LEU A 84 -0.63 8.40 -9.55
C LEU A 84 -1.08 9.81 -9.16
N GLY A 85 -0.18 10.79 -9.27
CA GLY A 85 -0.42 12.21 -9.06
C GLY A 85 0.41 12.81 -7.93
N SER A 86 0.37 14.15 -7.85
CA SER A 86 1.18 14.92 -6.89
C SER A 86 0.93 14.53 -5.44
N THR A 87 -0.31 14.22 -5.06
CA THR A 87 -0.66 13.79 -3.69
C THR A 87 0.04 12.49 -3.31
N ALA A 88 0.09 11.51 -4.22
CA ALA A 88 0.79 10.24 -3.98
C ALA A 88 2.30 10.46 -3.80
N VAL A 89 2.90 11.37 -4.59
CA VAL A 89 4.31 11.78 -4.43
C VAL A 89 4.55 12.42 -3.07
N VAL A 90 3.66 13.29 -2.59
CA VAL A 90 3.83 13.93 -1.28
C VAL A 90 3.72 12.90 -0.14
N ILE A 91 2.77 11.97 -0.22
CA ILE A 91 2.63 10.87 0.75
C ILE A 91 3.88 9.99 0.73
N ALA A 92 4.35 9.58 -0.45
CA ALA A 92 5.55 8.76 -0.61
C ALA A 92 6.81 9.42 -0.03
N ARG A 93 6.93 10.76 -0.14
CA ARG A 93 8.06 11.50 0.45
C ARG A 93 8.08 11.52 1.97
N LYS A 94 6.95 11.25 2.64
CA LYS A 94 6.90 11.12 4.11
C LYS A 94 7.48 9.80 4.59
N VAL A 95 7.54 8.81 3.71
CA VAL A 95 8.12 7.51 3.95
C VAL A 95 9.62 7.58 3.62
N PRO A 96 10.54 7.55 4.59
CA PRO A 96 11.96 7.77 4.35
C PRO A 96 12.57 6.81 3.32
N SER A 97 12.12 5.55 3.30
CA SER A 97 12.58 4.56 2.32
C SER A 97 12.15 4.89 0.89
N LEU A 98 10.89 5.27 0.67
CA LEU A 98 10.38 5.71 -0.64
C LEU A 98 10.99 7.06 -1.05
N GLY A 99 10.98 8.05 -0.15
CA GLY A 99 11.51 9.39 -0.38
C GLY A 99 12.99 9.41 -0.80
N SER A 100 13.75 8.35 -0.53
CA SER A 100 15.14 8.24 -0.97
C SER A 100 15.31 8.14 -2.50
N PHE A 101 14.26 7.73 -3.22
CA PHE A 101 14.27 7.59 -4.69
C PHE A 101 13.07 8.21 -5.41
N ILE A 102 12.14 8.84 -4.67
CA ILE A 102 10.99 9.60 -5.21
C ILE A 102 11.33 11.08 -5.41
#